data_AF-A0A328U8K1-F1
#
_entry.id   AF-A0A328U8K1-F1
#
_cell.length_a   1.000
_cell.length_b   1.000
_cell.length_c   1.000
_cell.angle_alpha   90.00
_cell.angle_beta   90.00
_cell.angle_gamma   90.00
#
_symmetry.space_group_name_H-M   'P 1'
#
loop_
_entity.id
_entity.type
_entity.pdbx_description
1 polymer ?
#
loop_
_entity_poly.entity_id
_entity_poly.type
_entity_poly.pdbx_seq_one_letter_code
_entity_poly.pdbx_strand_id
1 'polypeptide(L)'
;MNDGFVTFWLLSMAFILYVTGWKELVADGVPFRVLGLFLLAALLLQVAELSIGEHVVLTGSAALAIGVALLQLALIGQWGSMFFVFFSSLLTGFMWMWVRYIYGMDPVFYALHPVWDGPLLAGLFAGLLADRFRSQFVIAVLAAVFAQFNQWISPLEASKLMVIGSAAWWDGFIIAMLAARITGNAKNWLKQKAVRFIDDRSGQRGGSI
;
A
#
# COMPACT_ATOMS: atom_id res chain seq x y z
N MET A 1 -11.49 -17.65 -3.31
CA MET A 1 -11.66 -17.02 -1.99
C MET A 1 -12.61 -15.84 -2.17
N ASN A 2 -13.46 -15.50 -1.19
CA ASN A 2 -14.40 -14.40 -1.37
C ASN A 2 -13.66 -13.05 -1.36
N ASP A 3 -13.95 -12.22 -2.34
CA ASP A 3 -13.39 -10.88 -2.43
C ASP A 3 -13.77 -10.04 -1.20
N GLY A 4 -12.81 -9.31 -0.64
CA GLY A 4 -12.99 -8.47 0.55
C GLY A 4 -12.76 -9.19 1.88
N PHE A 5 -12.60 -10.52 1.86
CA PHE A 5 -12.33 -11.29 3.08
C PHE A 5 -10.99 -10.89 3.70
N VAL A 6 -9.95 -10.69 2.88
CA VAL A 6 -8.61 -10.32 3.38
C VAL A 6 -8.63 -8.93 4.00
N THR A 7 -9.29 -7.98 3.34
CA THR A 7 -9.50 -6.64 3.86
C THR A 7 -10.14 -6.68 5.24
N PHE A 8 -11.27 -7.38 5.38
CA PHE A 8 -11.96 -7.45 6.66
C PHE A 8 -11.09 -8.09 7.75
N TRP A 9 -10.42 -9.19 7.42
CA TRP A 9 -9.56 -9.91 8.36
C TRP A 9 -8.36 -9.08 8.82
N LEU A 10 -7.62 -8.48 7.88
CA LEU A 10 -6.45 -7.66 8.18
C LEU A 10 -6.83 -6.35 8.89
N LEU A 11 -7.94 -5.71 8.51
CA LEU A 11 -8.43 -4.52 9.21
C LEU A 11 -8.87 -4.84 10.63
N SER A 12 -9.47 -6.02 10.88
CA SER A 12 -9.84 -6.46 12.23
C SER A 12 -8.60 -6.66 13.10
N MET A 13 -7.56 -7.32 12.57
CA MET A 13 -6.28 -7.46 13.26
C MET A 13 -5.61 -6.10 13.53
N ALA A 14 -5.58 -5.22 12.52
CA ALA A 14 -5.02 -3.89 12.64
C ALA A 14 -5.79 -3.05 13.69
N PHE A 15 -7.11 -3.18 13.77
CA PHE A 15 -7.93 -2.53 14.77
C PHE A 15 -7.58 -2.99 16.19
N ILE A 16 -7.45 -4.30 16.41
CA ILE A 16 -7.05 -4.86 17.71
C ILE A 16 -5.66 -4.33 18.11
N LEU A 17 -4.69 -4.37 17.19
CA LEU A 17 -3.35 -3.84 17.45
C LEU A 17 -3.37 -2.33 17.76
N TYR A 18 -4.18 -1.57 17.03
CA TYR A 18 -4.30 -0.13 17.24
C TYR A 18 -4.86 0.20 18.63
N VAL A 19 -5.93 -0.49 19.05
CA VAL A 19 -6.57 -0.29 20.37
C VAL A 19 -5.68 -0.76 21.52
N THR A 20 -4.90 -1.82 21.32
CA THR A 20 -3.98 -2.37 22.34
C THR A 20 -2.69 -1.54 22.53
N GLY A 21 -2.57 -0.39 21.87
CA GLY A 21 -1.47 0.56 22.08
C GLY A 21 -0.38 0.55 21.01
N TRP A 22 -0.51 -0.28 19.96
CA TRP A 22 0.47 -0.37 18.86
C TRP A 22 0.24 0.70 17.77
N LYS A 23 -0.43 1.81 18.10
CA LYS A 23 -0.83 2.86 17.15
C LYS A 23 0.34 3.45 16.35
N GLU A 24 1.52 3.56 16.95
CA GLU A 24 2.72 4.08 16.29
C GLU A 24 3.20 3.11 15.19
N LEU A 25 3.16 1.80 15.47
CA LEU A 25 3.61 0.77 14.54
C LEU A 25 2.59 0.55 13.41
N VAL A 26 1.30 0.66 13.70
CA VAL A 26 0.22 0.43 12.72
C VAL A 26 -0.03 1.65 11.84
N ALA A 27 0.04 2.87 12.38
CA ALA A 27 -0.39 4.06 11.66
C ALA A 27 0.45 5.31 11.96
N ASP A 28 1.67 5.17 12.52
CA ASP A 28 2.61 6.30 12.70
C ASP A 28 1.97 7.47 13.48
N GLY A 29 1.18 7.12 14.51
CA GLY A 29 0.54 8.08 15.40
C GLY A 29 -0.70 8.79 14.83
N VAL A 30 -1.19 8.41 13.65
CA VAL A 30 -2.44 8.99 13.08
C VAL A 30 -3.58 8.81 14.08
N PRO A 31 -4.35 9.88 14.40
CA PRO A 31 -5.40 9.81 15.41
C PRO A 31 -6.54 8.89 14.98
N PHE A 32 -7.08 8.13 15.93
CA PHE A 32 -8.16 7.16 15.71
C PHE A 32 -9.35 7.75 14.97
N ARG A 33 -9.69 9.02 15.27
CA ARG A 33 -10.80 9.74 14.63
C ARG A 33 -10.63 9.85 13.12
N VAL A 34 -9.41 10.07 12.64
CA VAL A 34 -9.13 10.21 11.20
C VAL A 34 -9.20 8.86 10.50
N LEU A 35 -8.63 7.80 11.10
CA LEU A 35 -8.73 6.45 10.55
C LEU A 35 -10.18 5.94 10.55
N GLY A 36 -10.90 6.15 11.65
CA GLY A 36 -12.31 5.78 11.77
C GLY A 36 -13.19 6.53 10.77
N LEU A 37 -12.95 7.84 10.58
CA LEU A 37 -13.69 8.63 9.59
C LEU A 37 -13.36 8.19 8.16
N PHE A 38 -12.10 7.88 7.86
CA PHE A 38 -11.71 7.32 6.56
C PHE A 38 -12.40 5.98 6.29
N LEU A 39 -12.36 5.04 7.23
CA LEU A 39 -12.99 3.72 7.08
C LEU A 39 -14.51 3.82 6.95
N LEU A 40 -15.14 4.66 7.78
CA LEU A 40 -16.59 4.89 7.73
C LEU A 40 -16.99 5.52 6.39
N ALA A 41 -16.26 6.54 5.94
CA ALA A 41 -16.53 7.18 4.65
C ALA A 41 -16.31 6.21 3.49
N ALA A 42 -15.25 5.39 3.53
CA ALA A 42 -15.00 4.35 2.53
C ALA A 42 -16.12 3.31 2.49
N LEU A 43 -16.62 2.86 3.65
CA LEU A 43 -17.77 1.94 3.72
C LEU A 43 -19.06 2.55 3.15
N LEU A 44 -19.37 3.79 3.53
CA LEU A 44 -20.58 4.47 3.05
C LEU A 44 -20.52 4.76 1.54
N LEU A 45 -19.35 5.14 1.03
CA LEU A 45 -19.13 5.44 -0.38
C LEU A 45 -18.90 4.19 -1.23
N GLN A 46 -18.80 2.99 -0.65
CA GLN A 46 -18.65 1.74 -1.39
C GLN A 46 -19.85 1.47 -2.31
N VAL A 47 -21.05 1.90 -1.91
CA VAL A 47 -22.30 1.71 -2.66
C VAL A 47 -22.43 2.69 -3.84
N ALA A 48 -21.69 3.80 -3.80
CA ALA A 48 -21.69 4.76 -4.90
C ALA A 48 -20.76 4.27 -6.02
N GLU A 49 -21.28 4.14 -7.23
CA GLU A 49 -20.51 3.78 -8.42
C GLU A 49 -20.52 4.94 -9.41
N LEU A 50 -19.33 5.29 -9.92
CA LEU A 50 -19.11 6.30 -10.93
C LEU A 50 -18.59 5.59 -12.19
N SER A 51 -19.42 5.50 -13.22
CA SER A 51 -18.98 4.99 -14.53
C SER A 51 -18.21 6.07 -15.26
N ILE A 52 -16.96 5.80 -15.63
CA ILE A 52 -16.11 6.66 -16.45
C ILE A 52 -16.03 6.00 -17.84
N GLY A 53 -16.92 6.43 -18.74
CA GLY A 53 -17.09 5.79 -20.05
C GLY A 53 -17.75 4.40 -19.95
N GLU A 54 -17.57 3.58 -20.98
CA GLU A 54 -18.19 2.25 -21.09
C GLU A 54 -17.36 1.11 -20.48
N HIS A 55 -16.10 1.37 -20.12
CA HIS A 55 -15.14 0.31 -19.76
C HIS A 55 -14.55 0.44 -18.36
N VAL A 56 -14.81 1.53 -17.64
CA VAL A 56 -14.24 1.78 -16.30
C VAL A 56 -15.35 2.17 -15.32
N VAL A 57 -15.45 1.44 -14.22
CA VAL A 57 -16.29 1.77 -13.06
C VAL A 57 -15.40 2.06 -11.86
N LEU A 58 -15.58 3.23 -11.27
CA LEU A 58 -14.88 3.67 -10.08
C LEU A 58 -15.88 3.73 -8.92
N THR A 59 -15.65 2.94 -7.88
CA THR A 59 -16.44 3.07 -6.64
C THR A 59 -16.08 4.35 -5.89
N GLY A 60 -17.03 4.93 -5.17
CA GLY A 60 -16.83 6.15 -4.38
C GLY A 60 -15.79 5.96 -3.28
N SER A 61 -15.65 4.74 -2.75
CA SER A 61 -14.64 4.39 -1.76
C SER A 61 -13.22 4.44 -2.33
N ALA A 62 -13.01 3.94 -3.55
CA ALA A 62 -11.74 4.10 -4.25
C ALA A 62 -11.48 5.55 -4.64
N ALA A 63 -12.50 6.28 -5.09
CA ALA A 63 -12.37 7.71 -5.39
C ALA A 63 -11.90 8.50 -4.15
N LEU A 64 -12.44 8.17 -2.97
CA LEU A 64 -11.99 8.74 -1.69
C LEU A 64 -10.54 8.36 -1.37
N ALA A 65 -10.16 7.08 -1.51
CA ALA A 65 -8.79 6.64 -1.27
C ALA A 65 -7.78 7.36 -2.19
N ILE A 66 -8.10 7.47 -3.48
CA ILE A 66 -7.30 8.19 -4.48
C ILE A 66 -7.23 9.68 -4.16
N GLY A 67 -8.36 10.32 -3.84
CA GLY A 67 -8.41 11.73 -3.47
C GLY A 67 -7.55 12.05 -2.25
N VAL A 68 -7.62 11.19 -1.22
CA VAL A 68 -6.75 11.32 -0.03
C VAL A 68 -5.28 11.11 -0.40
N ALA A 69 -4.96 10.14 -1.25
CA ALA A 69 -3.58 9.92 -1.69
C ALA A 69 -3.03 11.12 -2.48
N LEU A 70 -3.80 11.68 -3.42
CA LEU A 70 -3.40 12.86 -4.19
C LEU A 70 -3.24 14.09 -3.29
N LEU A 71 -4.14 14.28 -2.32
CA LEU A 71 -4.02 15.34 -1.33
C LEU A 71 -2.75 15.16 -0.48
N GLN A 72 -2.46 13.96 0.00
CA GLN A 72 -1.24 13.69 0.76
C GLN A 72 0.02 13.89 -0.08
N LEU A 73 0.00 13.54 -1.37
CA LEU A 73 1.10 13.80 -2.30
C LEU A 73 1.32 15.30 -2.50
N ALA A 74 0.25 16.09 -2.68
CA ALA A 74 0.32 17.53 -2.84
C ALA A 74 0.80 18.25 -1.56
N LEU A 75 0.50 17.70 -0.38
CA LEU A 75 0.99 18.20 0.90
C LEU A 75 2.48 17.91 1.15
N ILE A 76 3.15 17.13 0.28
CA ILE A 76 4.61 17.00 0.31
C ILE A 76 5.19 18.30 -0.27
N GLY A 77 5.44 19.28 0.60
CA GLY A 77 5.92 20.61 0.19
C GLY A 77 7.29 20.66 -0.50
N GLN A 78 7.99 19.53 -0.61
CA GLN A 78 9.27 19.42 -1.33
C GLN A 78 9.07 18.64 -2.63
N TRP A 79 9.25 19.33 -3.76
CA TRP A 79 9.12 18.76 -5.11
C TRP A 79 9.95 17.49 -5.30
N GLY A 80 11.20 17.44 -4.82
CA GLY A 80 12.05 16.25 -4.93
C GLY A 80 11.45 15.03 -4.23
N SER A 81 10.93 15.21 -3.01
CA SER A 81 10.27 14.14 -2.26
C SER A 81 8.93 13.75 -2.90
N MET A 82 8.19 14.72 -3.43
CA MET A 82 6.93 14.48 -4.13
C MET A 82 7.15 13.62 -5.38
N PHE A 83 8.09 14.01 -6.26
CA PHE A 83 8.43 13.22 -7.44
C PHE A 83 8.97 11.85 -7.07
N PHE A 84 9.82 11.76 -6.04
CA PHE A 84 10.31 10.47 -5.57
C PHE A 84 9.16 9.53 -5.16
N VAL A 85 8.19 10.01 -4.38
CA VAL A 85 7.01 9.24 -3.99
C VAL A 85 6.15 8.87 -5.20
N PHE A 86 5.96 9.80 -6.13
CA PHE A 86 5.20 9.56 -7.36
C PHE A 86 5.86 8.49 -8.24
N PHE A 87 7.15 8.62 -8.56
CA PHE A 87 7.89 7.62 -9.35
C PHE A 87 8.01 6.28 -8.62
N SER A 88 8.18 6.29 -7.30
CA SER A 88 8.13 5.08 -6.49
C SER A 88 6.78 4.38 -6.63
N SER A 89 5.68 5.12 -6.60
CA SER A 89 4.34 4.56 -6.80
C SER A 89 4.13 3.96 -8.18
N LEU A 90 4.69 4.60 -9.21
CA LEU A 90 4.61 4.13 -10.59
C LEU A 90 5.43 2.85 -10.77
N LEU A 91 6.67 2.81 -10.27
CA LEU A 91 7.53 1.63 -10.31
C LEU A 91 6.90 0.46 -9.53
N THR A 92 6.34 0.74 -8.36
CA THR A 92 5.70 -0.25 -7.50
C THR A 92 4.42 -0.80 -8.14
N GLY A 93 3.60 0.06 -8.74
CA GLY A 93 2.41 -0.32 -9.50
C GLY A 93 2.76 -1.14 -10.75
N PHE A 94 3.83 -0.76 -11.44
CA PHE A 94 4.35 -1.52 -12.59
C PHE A 94 4.80 -2.92 -12.16
N MET A 95 5.51 -3.07 -11.03
CA MET A 95 5.89 -4.38 -10.50
C MET A 95 4.67 -5.24 -10.16
N TRP A 96 3.65 -4.67 -9.51
CA TRP A 96 2.40 -5.37 -9.22
C TRP A 96 1.73 -5.86 -10.52
N MET A 97 1.57 -4.96 -11.49
CA MET A 97 1.02 -5.26 -12.81
C MET A 97 1.79 -6.38 -13.50
N TRP A 98 3.12 -6.29 -13.50
CA TRP A 98 4.02 -7.22 -14.17
C TRP A 98 3.95 -8.63 -13.58
N VAL A 99 3.88 -8.75 -12.25
CA VAL A 99 3.71 -10.05 -11.58
C VAL A 99 2.40 -10.70 -12.01
N ARG A 100 1.29 -9.94 -12.05
CA ARG A 100 0.00 -10.45 -12.54
C ARG A 100 0.07 -10.86 -14.01
N TYR A 101 0.77 -10.09 -14.83
CA TYR A 101 0.96 -10.41 -16.24
C TYR A 101 1.70 -11.73 -16.45
N ILE A 102 2.84 -11.93 -15.76
CA ILE A 102 3.60 -13.18 -15.81
C ILE A 102 2.72 -14.36 -15.39
N TYR A 103 1.96 -14.19 -14.31
CA TYR A 103 1.07 -15.21 -13.77
C TYR A 103 -0.12 -15.56 -14.66
N GLY A 104 -0.52 -14.64 -15.54
CA GLY A 104 -1.50 -14.89 -16.59
C GLY A 104 -0.93 -15.66 -17.78
N MET A 105 0.39 -15.57 -18.02
CA MET A 105 1.08 -16.27 -19.12
C MET A 105 1.50 -17.69 -18.73
N ASP A 106 2.01 -17.88 -17.51
CA ASP A 106 2.43 -19.20 -17.02
C ASP A 106 2.15 -19.36 -15.52
N PRO A 107 1.29 -20.33 -15.12
CA PRO A 107 0.93 -20.57 -13.73
C PRO A 107 2.04 -21.24 -12.89
N VAL A 108 3.13 -21.70 -13.49
CA VAL A 108 4.21 -22.41 -12.76
C VAL A 108 4.96 -21.50 -11.77
N PHE A 109 4.88 -20.18 -11.95
CA PHE A 109 5.61 -19.20 -11.14
C PHE A 109 4.87 -18.69 -9.88
N TYR A 110 3.75 -19.31 -9.49
CA TYR A 110 3.02 -18.91 -8.29
C TYR A 110 3.83 -19.16 -7.02
N ALA A 111 4.08 -18.11 -6.23
CA ALA A 111 4.86 -18.22 -4.99
C ALA A 111 3.96 -18.53 -3.79
N LEU A 112 2.91 -17.72 -3.56
CA LEU A 112 1.93 -17.98 -2.50
C LEU A 112 0.51 -18.04 -3.07
N HIS A 113 0.09 -16.98 -3.77
CA HIS A 113 -1.22 -16.92 -4.42
C HIS A 113 -1.21 -15.86 -5.51
N PRO A 114 -1.77 -16.13 -6.71
CA PRO A 114 -1.66 -15.23 -7.86
C PRO A 114 -2.25 -13.84 -7.63
N VAL A 115 -3.23 -13.72 -6.73
CA VAL A 115 -3.87 -12.46 -6.37
C VAL A 115 -3.07 -11.66 -5.33
N TRP A 116 -2.26 -12.32 -4.51
CA TRP A 116 -1.61 -11.72 -3.32
C TRP A 116 -0.16 -11.32 -3.56
N ASP A 117 0.57 -12.05 -4.42
CA ASP A 117 2.01 -11.87 -4.59
C ASP A 117 2.34 -10.47 -5.16
N GLY A 118 1.55 -10.01 -6.14
CA GLY A 118 1.67 -8.65 -6.70
C GLY A 118 1.50 -7.55 -5.64
N PRO A 119 0.38 -7.48 -4.91
CA PRO A 119 0.20 -6.50 -3.85
C PRO A 119 1.21 -6.63 -2.71
N LEU A 120 1.63 -7.85 -2.36
CA LEU A 120 2.61 -8.08 -1.31
C LEU A 120 3.97 -7.50 -1.70
N LEU A 121 4.47 -7.80 -2.90
CA LEU A 121 5.71 -7.22 -3.43
C LEU A 121 5.63 -5.70 -3.52
N ALA A 122 4.50 -5.17 -4.00
CA ALA A 122 4.26 -3.74 -4.04
C ALA A 122 4.38 -3.09 -2.64
N GLY A 123 3.77 -3.71 -1.64
CA GLY A 123 3.87 -3.28 -0.26
C GLY A 123 5.29 -3.33 0.28
N LEU A 124 6.02 -4.42 0.06
CA LEU A 124 7.42 -4.55 0.49
C LEU A 124 8.27 -3.40 -0.08
N PHE A 125 8.15 -3.11 -1.37
CA PHE A 125 8.86 -1.99 -2.00
C PHE A 125 8.42 -0.63 -1.43
N ALA A 126 7.12 -0.42 -1.24
CA ALA A 126 6.62 0.81 -0.63
C ALA A 126 7.21 1.06 0.77
N GLY A 127 7.35 0.00 1.58
CA GLY A 127 7.96 0.07 2.91
C GLY A 127 9.48 0.29 2.89
N LEU A 128 10.18 -0.21 1.87
CA LEU A 128 11.63 0.05 1.68
C LEU A 128 11.90 1.48 1.20
N LEU A 129 11.07 1.98 0.27
CA LEU A 129 11.25 3.27 -0.39
C LEU A 129 10.79 4.44 0.48
N ALA A 130 9.75 4.26 1.30
CA ALA A 130 9.20 5.31 2.13
C ALA A 130 9.18 4.96 3.62
N ASP A 131 9.68 5.87 4.45
CA ASP A 131 9.71 5.69 5.91
C ASP A 131 8.42 6.16 6.60
N ARG A 132 7.71 7.14 6.03
CA ARG A 132 6.50 7.76 6.63
C ARG A 132 5.22 7.08 6.17
N PHE A 133 4.22 7.00 7.05
CA PHE A 133 2.91 6.41 6.72
C PHE A 133 2.22 7.07 5.54
N ARG A 134 2.23 8.41 5.52
CA ARG A 134 1.56 9.17 4.46
C ARG A 134 2.13 8.81 3.08
N SER A 135 3.45 8.69 2.97
CA SER A 135 4.12 8.33 1.73
C SER A 135 3.87 6.86 1.35
N GLN A 136 3.91 5.93 2.31
CA GLN A 136 3.55 4.53 2.06
C GLN A 136 2.11 4.38 1.58
N PHE A 137 1.18 5.12 2.18
CA PHE A 137 -0.22 5.15 1.77
C PHE A 137 -0.39 5.65 0.32
N VAL A 138 0.27 6.77 -0.01
CA VAL A 138 0.25 7.32 -1.38
C VAL A 138 0.78 6.29 -2.38
N ILE A 139 1.92 5.67 -2.07
CA ILE A 139 2.54 4.65 -2.94
C ILE A 139 1.60 3.47 -3.12
N ALA A 140 1.01 2.94 -2.05
CA ALA A 140 0.13 1.77 -2.10
C ALA A 140 -1.17 2.06 -2.88
N VAL A 141 -1.82 3.20 -2.66
CA VAL A 141 -3.06 3.57 -3.38
C VAL A 141 -2.77 3.75 -4.86
N LEU A 142 -1.76 4.56 -5.21
CA LEU A 142 -1.45 4.81 -6.62
C LEU A 142 -0.95 3.54 -7.32
N ALA A 143 -0.14 2.70 -6.65
CA ALA A 143 0.26 1.41 -7.19
C ALA A 143 -0.94 0.49 -7.46
N ALA A 144 -1.94 0.47 -6.55
CA ALA A 144 -3.16 -0.31 -6.74
C ALA A 144 -4.01 0.17 -7.92
N VAL A 145 -4.02 1.48 -8.20
CA VAL A 145 -4.64 2.05 -9.40
C VAL A 145 -3.84 1.65 -10.64
N PHE A 146 -2.53 1.85 -10.64
CA PHE A 146 -1.68 1.52 -11.79
C PHE A 146 -1.72 0.03 -12.13
N ALA A 147 -1.83 -0.85 -11.14
CA ALA A 147 -1.93 -2.29 -11.35
C ALA A 147 -3.19 -2.72 -12.14
N GLN A 148 -4.24 -1.88 -12.20
CA GLN A 148 -5.44 -2.18 -12.97
C GLN A 148 -5.20 -2.07 -14.48
N PHE A 149 -4.22 -1.27 -14.93
CA PHE A 149 -3.89 -1.16 -16.36
C PHE A 149 -3.47 -2.51 -16.98
N ASN A 150 -3.16 -3.54 -16.18
CA ASN A 150 -3.00 -4.90 -16.67
C ASN A 150 -4.16 -5.37 -17.56
N GLN A 151 -5.40 -4.96 -17.23
CA GLN A 151 -6.59 -5.38 -17.96
C GLN A 151 -6.61 -4.86 -19.40
N TRP A 152 -5.88 -3.78 -19.69
CA TRP A 152 -5.79 -3.21 -21.04
C TRP A 152 -4.63 -3.83 -21.83
N ILE A 153 -3.63 -4.36 -21.13
CA ILE A 153 -2.41 -4.91 -21.74
C ILE A 153 -2.57 -6.43 -21.97
N SER A 154 -3.25 -7.12 -21.07
CA SER A 154 -3.44 -8.57 -21.16
C SER A 154 -4.56 -8.92 -22.15
N PRO A 155 -4.26 -9.66 -23.23
CA PRO A 155 -5.28 -10.05 -24.22
C PRO A 155 -6.36 -10.98 -23.64
N LEU A 156 -6.10 -11.58 -22.46
CA LEU A 156 -7.03 -12.45 -21.74
C LEU A 156 -8.11 -11.67 -20.96
N GLU A 157 -7.90 -10.39 -20.67
CA GLU A 157 -8.79 -9.57 -19.83
C GLU A 157 -9.34 -8.32 -20.53
N ALA A 158 -8.96 -8.08 -21.79
CA ALA A 158 -9.30 -6.87 -22.56
C ALA A 158 -10.82 -6.61 -22.75
N SER A 159 -11.67 -7.62 -22.51
CA SER A 159 -13.14 -7.49 -22.59
C SER A 159 -13.83 -7.32 -21.23
N LYS A 160 -13.09 -7.40 -20.12
CA LYS A 160 -13.68 -7.24 -18.78
C LYS A 160 -13.72 -5.77 -18.38
N LEU A 161 -14.82 -5.40 -17.74
CA LEU A 161 -15.04 -4.06 -17.22
C LEU A 161 -14.05 -3.80 -16.07
N MET A 162 -13.29 -2.71 -16.17
CA MET A 162 -12.32 -2.34 -15.14
C MET A 162 -13.05 -1.74 -13.94
N VAL A 163 -13.07 -2.47 -12.82
CA VAL A 163 -13.71 -2.01 -11.58
C VAL A 163 -12.65 -1.61 -10.55
N ILE A 164 -12.49 -0.32 -10.31
CA ILE A 164 -11.57 0.23 -9.31
C ILE A 164 -12.33 0.40 -7.98
N GLY A 165 -11.81 -0.23 -6.93
CA GLY A 165 -12.45 -0.30 -5.61
C GLY A 165 -13.49 -1.40 -5.44
N SER A 166 -13.42 -2.41 -6.30
CA SER A 166 -13.99 -3.73 -5.98
C SER A 166 -13.43 -4.28 -4.67
N ALA A 167 -14.10 -5.26 -4.09
CA ALA A 167 -13.62 -5.90 -2.87
C ALA A 167 -12.23 -6.56 -3.06
N ALA A 168 -11.93 -7.10 -4.25
CA ALA A 168 -10.60 -7.60 -4.61
C ALA A 168 -9.54 -6.49 -4.72
N TRP A 169 -9.93 -5.29 -5.15
CA TRP A 169 -9.05 -4.11 -5.15
C TRP A 169 -8.66 -3.71 -3.73
N TRP A 170 -9.64 -3.69 -2.82
CA TRP A 170 -9.41 -3.44 -1.40
C TRP A 170 -8.53 -4.51 -0.75
N ASP A 171 -8.71 -5.79 -1.10
CA ASP A 171 -7.85 -6.87 -0.58
C ASP A 171 -6.39 -6.60 -0.96
N GLY A 172 -6.12 -6.32 -2.25
CA GLY A 172 -4.78 -6.00 -2.71
C GLY A 172 -4.21 -4.75 -2.05
N PHE A 173 -4.99 -3.68 -1.94
CA PHE A 173 -4.55 -2.44 -1.30
C PHE A 173 -4.17 -2.65 0.18
N ILE A 174 -4.99 -3.38 0.95
CA ILE A 174 -4.72 -3.62 2.36
C ILE A 174 -3.53 -4.56 2.56
N ILE A 175 -3.36 -5.58 1.71
CA ILE A 175 -2.15 -6.43 1.72
C ILE A 175 -0.91 -5.56 1.48
N ALA A 176 -0.93 -4.69 0.47
CA ALA A 176 0.19 -3.81 0.16
C ALA A 176 0.51 -2.86 1.33
N MET A 177 -0.52 -2.27 1.95
CA MET A 177 -0.35 -1.43 3.13
C MET A 177 0.27 -2.17 4.31
N LEU A 178 -0.18 -3.39 4.59
CA LEU A 178 0.35 -4.21 5.67
C LEU A 178 1.81 -4.59 5.41
N ALA A 179 2.13 -5.04 4.20
CA ALA A 179 3.51 -5.38 3.82
C ALA A 179 4.43 -4.16 3.87
N ALA A 180 3.96 -2.97 3.49
CA ALA A 180 4.68 -1.71 3.62
C ALA A 180 4.97 -1.36 5.08
N ARG A 181 3.99 -1.56 5.96
CA ARG A 181 4.12 -1.36 7.40
C ARG A 181 5.16 -2.28 8.03
N ILE A 182 5.05 -3.58 7.76
CA ILE A 182 5.99 -4.58 8.29
C ILE A 182 7.41 -4.23 7.85
N THR A 183 7.60 -3.94 6.56
CA THR A 183 8.93 -3.69 6.00
C THR A 183 9.51 -2.36 6.47
N GLY A 184 8.70 -1.30 6.53
CA GLY A 184 9.13 -0.01 7.06
C GLY A 184 9.52 -0.09 8.53
N ASN A 185 8.74 -0.82 9.35
CA ASN A 185 9.06 -1.05 10.76
C ASN A 185 10.33 -1.87 10.94
N ALA A 186 10.51 -2.94 10.14
CA ALA A 186 11.74 -3.75 10.15
C ALA A 186 12.97 -2.92 9.77
N LYS A 187 12.86 -2.08 8.73
CA LYS A 187 13.92 -1.14 8.32
C LYS A 187 14.28 -0.16 9.43
N ASN A 188 13.28 0.45 10.07
CA ASN A 188 13.50 1.38 11.18
C ASN A 188 14.17 0.70 12.37
N TRP A 189 13.76 -0.51 12.70
CA TRP A 189 14.37 -1.32 13.76
C TRP A 189 15.83 -1.68 13.44
N LEU A 190 16.13 -2.08 12.19
CA LEU A 190 17.50 -2.33 11.73
C LEU A 190 18.37 -1.09 11.81
N LYS A 191 17.85 0.07 11.38
CA LYS A 191 18.55 1.36 11.45
C LYS A 191 18.89 1.74 12.89
N GLN A 192 17.94 1.58 13.82
CA GLN A 192 18.17 1.84 15.24
C GLN A 192 19.24 0.92 15.84
N LYS A 193 19.24 -0.37 15.50
CA LYS A 193 20.28 -1.32 15.94
C LYS A 193 21.66 -0.98 15.36
N ALA A 194 21.73 -0.64 14.08
CA ALA A 194 22.98 -0.30 13.42
C ALA A 194 23.63 0.95 14.03
N VAL A 195 22.84 1.99 14.31
CA VAL A 195 23.34 3.21 14.97
C VAL A 195 23.88 2.92 16.36
N ARG A 196 23.13 2.17 17.19
CA ARG A 196 23.59 1.79 18.54
C ARG A 196 24.93 1.04 18.51
N PHE A 197 25.10 0.13 17.56
CA PHE A 197 26.33 -0.64 17.43
C PHE A 197 27.56 0.20 17.00
N ILE A 198 27.32 1.28 16.25
CA ILE A 198 28.38 2.23 15.87
C ILE A 198 28.75 3.14 17.05
N ASP A 199 27.76 3.62 17.81
CA ASP A 199 27.99 4.46 18.99
C ASP A 199 28.71 3.69 20.11
N ASP A 200 28.36 2.42 20.34
CA ASP A 200 29.05 1.56 21.33
C ASP A 200 30.53 1.32 20.96
N ARG A 201 30.87 1.31 19.66
CA ARG A 201 32.25 1.16 19.18
C ARG A 201 33.05 2.46 19.22
N SER A 202 32.40 3.61 19.04
CA SER A 202 33.08 4.92 19.09
C SER A 202 33.35 5.36 20.53
N GLY A 203 32.47 5.03 21.47
CA GLY A 203 32.64 5.31 22.90
C GLY A 203 33.82 4.58 23.56
N GLN A 204 34.24 3.42 23.04
CA GLN A 204 35.37 2.66 23.58
C GLN A 204 36.76 3.17 23.16
N ARG A 205 36.86 4.12 22.21
CA ARG A 205 38.16 4.71 21.79
C ARG A 205 38.51 6.03 22.49
N GLY A 206 37.60 6.60 23.29
CA GLY A 206 37.82 7.87 24.00
C GLY A 206 38.23 7.73 25.47
N GLY A 207 38.34 6.50 25.99
CA GLY A 207 38.58 6.22 27.41
C GLY A 207 39.95 5.59 27.67
N SER A 208 41.03 6.29 27.35
CA SER A 208 42.36 6.00 27.92
C SER A 208 43.08 7.33 28.12
N ILE A 209 42.87 7.93 29.29
CA ILE A 209 43.79 8.91 29.91
C ILE A 209 44.72 8.10 30.80
#